data_AF-A0AA97BZB0-F1
#
_entry.id   AF-A0AA97BZB0-F1
#
_cell.length_a   1.000
_cell.length_b   1.000
_cell.length_c   1.000
_cell.angle_alpha   90.00
_cell.angle_beta   90.00
_cell.angle_gamma   90.00
#
_symmetry.space_group_name_H-M   'P 1'
#
loop_
_entity.id
_entity.type
_entity.pdbx_description
1 polymer ?
#
loop_
_entity_poly.entity_id
_entity_poly.type
_entity_poly.pdbx_seq_one_letter_code
_entity_poly.pdbx_strand_id
1 'polypeptide(L)'
;MNLQSERIADACCQLGLYALPENWPRIAEKHLAQEGSYADFIEKLLIEEINAKMQRTKAILLQFAGLPHIGIFLNDIIRSQPVG
;
A
#
# COMPACT_ATOMS: atom_id res chain seq x y z
N MET A 1 19.32 2.67 15.32
CA MET A 1 19.12 1.45 14.51
C MET A 1 18.56 0.38 15.41
N ASN A 2 17.44 -0.23 15.00
CA ASN A 2 16.82 -1.33 15.73
C ASN A 2 16.85 -2.54 14.79
N LEU A 3 17.59 -3.59 15.18
CA LEU A 3 17.77 -4.81 14.39
C LEU A 3 16.42 -5.48 14.02
N GLN A 4 15.40 -5.33 14.88
CA GLN A 4 14.07 -5.83 14.58
C GLN A 4 13.42 -5.05 13.44
N SER A 5 13.54 -3.72 13.44
CA SER A 5 13.01 -2.85 12.39
C SER A 5 13.66 -3.16 11.04
N GLU A 6 14.96 -3.45 11.02
CA GLU A 6 15.70 -3.86 9.81
C GLU A 6 15.19 -5.20 9.27
N ARG A 7 15.06 -6.22 10.12
CA ARG A 7 14.51 -7.52 9.72
C ARG A 7 13.08 -7.43 9.18
N ILE A 8 12.25 -6.56 9.77
CA ILE A 8 10.89 -6.30 9.29
C ILE A 8 10.94 -5.63 7.92
N ALA A 9 11.80 -4.63 7.73
CA ALA A 9 11.95 -3.96 6.44
C ALA A 9 12.38 -4.93 5.33
N ASP A 10 13.34 -5.82 5.61
CA ASP A 10 13.80 -6.84 4.66
C ASP A 10 12.70 -7.83 4.28
N ALA A 11 11.90 -8.28 5.27
CA ALA A 11 10.77 -9.18 5.02
C ALA A 11 9.68 -8.50 4.19
N CYS A 12 9.35 -7.25 4.53
CA CYS A 12 8.41 -6.43 3.77
C CYS A 12 8.89 -6.22 2.32
N CYS A 13 10.18 -5.99 2.11
CA CYS A 13 10.76 -5.88 0.77
C CYS A 13 10.57 -7.17 -0.04
N GLN A 14 10.84 -8.33 0.55
CA GLN A 14 10.65 -9.64 -0.10
C GLN A 14 9.18 -9.93 -0.46
N LEU A 15 8.25 -9.44 0.35
CA LEU A 15 6.80 -9.59 0.14
C LEU A 15 6.19 -8.49 -0.74
N GLY A 16 6.98 -7.50 -1.18
CA GLY A 16 6.50 -6.35 -1.94
C GLY A 16 5.55 -5.44 -1.15
N LEU A 17 5.73 -5.36 0.17
CA LEU A 17 4.99 -4.50 1.10
C LEU A 17 5.80 -3.23 1.35
N TYR A 18 5.58 -2.20 0.53
CA TYR A 18 6.50 -1.05 0.48
C TYR A 18 6.15 0.06 1.47
N ALA A 19 4.90 0.13 1.94
CA ALA A 19 4.47 1.15 2.89
C ALA A 19 4.65 0.70 4.33
N LEU A 20 4.60 -0.60 4.60
CA LEU A 20 4.70 -1.13 5.95
C LEU A 20 6.02 -0.80 6.68
N PRO A 21 7.23 -0.91 6.10
CA PRO A 21 8.48 -0.63 6.82
C PRO A 21 8.51 0.74 7.50
N GLU A 22 7.91 1.74 6.86
CA GLU A 22 7.85 3.12 7.34
C GLU A 22 6.66 3.35 8.30
N ASN A 23 5.53 2.69 8.06
CA ASN A 23 4.27 3.00 8.74
C ASN A 23 3.95 2.10 9.93
N TRP A 24 4.47 0.87 9.98
CA TRP A 24 4.12 -0.10 11.03
C TRP A 24 4.40 0.39 12.46
N PRO A 25 5.46 1.15 12.78
CA PRO A 25 5.72 1.60 14.16
C PRO A 25 4.64 2.58 14.63
N ARG A 26 4.24 3.52 13.77
CA ARG A 26 3.17 4.49 14.04
C ARG A 26 1.82 3.79 14.22
N ILE A 27 1.54 2.78 13.41
CA ILE A 27 0.31 1.98 13.52
C ILE A 27 0.31 1.20 14.83
N ALA A 28 1.45 0.62 15.23
CA ALA A 28 1.59 -0.12 16.48
C ALA A 28 1.37 0.79 17.71
N GLU A 29 1.98 1.98 17.74
CA GLU A 29 1.80 2.95 18.82
C GLU A 29 0.32 3.38 18.95
N LYS A 30 -0.33 3.70 17.83
CA LYS A 30 -1.75 4.04 17.81
C LYS A 30 -2.64 2.87 18.25
N HIS A 31 -2.26 1.65 17.91
CA HIS A 31 -3.01 0.45 18.26
C HIS A 31 -2.92 0.15 19.76
N LEU A 32 -1.74 0.28 20.36
CA LEU A 32 -1.53 0.15 21.80
C LEU A 32 -2.37 1.16 22.60
N ALA A 33 -2.49 2.40 22.10
CA ALA A 33 -3.33 3.42 22.71
C ALA A 33 -4.84 3.16 22.62
N GLN A 34 -5.27 2.26 21.73
CA GLN A 34 -6.69 1.98 21.45
C GLN A 34 -7.16 0.64 22.02
N GLU A 35 -6.29 -0.11 22.72
CA GLU A 35 -6.58 -1.45 23.27
C GLU A 35 -7.21 -2.40 22.24
N GLY A 36 -6.83 -2.26 20.97
CA GLY A 36 -7.36 -3.10 19.90
C GLY A 36 -6.89 -4.55 20.01
N SER A 37 -7.57 -5.44 19.28
CA SER A 37 -7.14 -6.83 19.17
C SER A 37 -5.98 -6.97 18.18
N TYR A 38 -5.20 -8.04 18.30
CA TYR A 38 -4.17 -8.36 17.30
C TYR A 38 -4.72 -8.47 15.88
N ALA A 39 -5.98 -8.89 15.71
CA ALA A 39 -6.65 -8.92 14.41
C ALA A 39 -6.81 -7.51 13.83
N ASP A 40 -7.25 -6.54 14.64
CA ASP A 40 -7.41 -5.15 14.19
C ASP A 40 -6.06 -4.50 13.84
N PHE A 41 -4.98 -4.91 14.51
CA PHE A 41 -3.64 -4.44 14.16
C PHE A 41 -3.22 -4.93 12.77
N ILE A 42 -3.35 -6.24 12.53
CA ILE A 42 -2.99 -6.84 11.23
C ILE A 42 -3.87 -6.27 10.12
N GLU A 43 -5.17 -6.12 10.35
CA GLU A 43 -6.09 -5.53 9.38
C GLU A 43 -5.68 -4.10 9.02
N LYS A 44 -5.36 -3.26 10.02
CA LYS A 44 -4.89 -1.89 9.79
C LYS A 44 -3.59 -1.85 8.98
N LEU A 45 -2.64 -2.75 9.23
CA LEU A 45 -1.42 -2.84 8.42
C LEU A 45 -1.75 -3.18 6.96
N LEU A 46 -2.59 -4.19 6.72
CA LEU A 46 -2.95 -4.63 5.37
C LEU A 46 -3.70 -3.55 4.60
N ILE A 47 -4.66 -2.88 5.23
CA ILE A 47 -5.40 -1.75 4.63
C ILE A 47 -4.43 -0.65 4.21
N GLU A 48 -3.44 -0.33 5.04
CA GLU A 48 -2.52 0.76 4.73
C GLU A 48 -1.57 0.44 3.57
N GLU A 49 -1.15 -0.81 3.44
CA GLU A 49 -0.41 -1.26 2.27
C GLU A 49 -1.26 -1.23 0.99
N ILE A 50 -2.53 -1.67 1.05
CA ILE A 50 -3.47 -1.62 -0.07
C ILE A 50 -3.70 -0.18 -0.52
N ASN A 51 -3.92 0.72 0.43
CA ASN A 51 -4.10 2.15 0.15
C ASN A 51 -2.86 2.73 -0.53
N ALA A 52 -1.66 2.45 -0.01
CA ALA A 52 -0.42 2.95 -0.59
C ALA A 52 -0.18 2.43 -2.02
N LYS A 53 -0.46 1.14 -2.28
CA LYS A 53 -0.43 0.56 -3.63
C LYS A 53 -1.40 1.27 -4.57
N MET A 54 -2.64 1.47 -4.14
CA MET A 54 -3.65 2.18 -4.93
C MET A 54 -3.22 3.62 -5.24
N GLN A 55 -2.69 4.35 -4.26
CA GLN A 55 -2.21 5.72 -4.46
C GLN A 55 -1.05 5.78 -5.45
N ARG A 56 -0.09 4.85 -5.37
CA ARG A 56 1.01 4.75 -6.33
C ARG A 56 0.49 4.47 -7.74
N THR A 57 -0.45 3.53 -7.89
CA THR A 57 -1.08 3.25 -9.18
C THR A 57 -1.81 4.46 -9.74
N LYS A 58 -2.60 5.17 -8.92
CA LYS A 58 -3.28 6.40 -9.33
C LYS A 58 -2.30 7.50 -9.75
N ALA A 59 -1.22 7.70 -9.00
CA ALA A 59 -0.20 8.69 -9.32
C ALA A 59 0.49 8.38 -10.66
N ILE A 60 0.82 7.11 -10.90
CA ILE A 60 1.36 6.64 -12.17
C ILE A 60 0.34 6.89 -13.30
N LEU A 61 -0.92 6.51 -13.11
CA LEU A 61 -1.98 6.73 -14.10
C LEU A 61 -2.19 8.22 -14.41
N LEU A 62 -2.16 9.10 -13.41
CA LEU A 62 -2.27 10.55 -13.60
C LEU A 62 -1.07 11.12 -14.37
N GLN A 63 0.14 10.67 -14.05
CA GLN A 63 1.35 11.05 -14.79
C GLN A 63 1.26 10.61 -16.27
N PHE A 64 0.72 9.41 -16.52
CA PHE A 64 0.49 8.91 -17.88
C PHE A 64 -0.70 9.54 -18.59
N ALA A 65 -1.75 9.97 -17.88
CA ALA A 65 -2.86 10.71 -18.45
C ALA A 65 -2.46 12.13 -18.88
N GLY A 66 -1.41 12.70 -18.27
CA GLY A 66 -0.75 13.92 -18.74
C GLY A 66 0.08 13.74 -20.02
N LEU A 67 0.25 12.50 -20.49
CA LEU A 67 0.89 12.16 -21.77
C LEU A 67 -0.20 11.85 -22.82
N PRO A 68 -0.32 12.66 -23.89
CA PRO A 68 -1.53 12.70 -24.74
C PRO A 68 -1.88 11.40 -25.49
N HIS A 69 -0.96 10.44 -25.58
CA HIS A 69 -1.18 9.19 -26.32
C HIS A 69 -1.47 7.95 -25.45
N ILE A 70 -1.30 8.02 -24.12
CA ILE A 70 -1.40 6.84 -23.24
C ILE A 70 -2.75 6.77 -22.51
N GLY A 71 -3.41 7.91 -22.26
CA GLY A 71 -4.72 7.94 -21.58
C GLY A 71 -5.83 7.19 -22.31
N ILE A 72 -5.79 7.13 -23.65
CA ILE A 72 -6.80 6.43 -24.47
C ILE A 72 -6.68 4.91 -24.28
N PHE A 73 -5.46 4.36 -24.23
CA PHE A 73 -5.22 2.92 -24.15
C PHE A 73 -5.54 2.33 -22.77
N LEU A 74 -5.35 3.09 -21.70
CA LEU A 74 -5.63 2.65 -20.32
C LEU A 74 -7.11 2.74 -19.95
N ASN A 75 -7.85 3.70 -20.51
CA ASN A 75 -9.29 3.80 -20.30
C ASN A 75 -10.03 2.56 -20.86
N ASP A 76 -9.54 2.02 -21.96
CA ASP A 76 -10.04 0.77 -22.54
C ASP A 76 -9.70 -0.46 -21.68
N ILE A 77 -8.52 -0.49 -21.05
CA ILE A 77 -8.13 -1.57 -20.13
C ILE A 77 -8.96 -1.56 -18.84
N ILE A 78 -9.25 -0.38 -18.28
CA ILE A 78 -10.09 -0.24 -17.07
C ILE A 78 -11.55 -0.62 -17.38
N ARG A 79 -12.07 -0.29 -18.57
CA ARG A 79 -13.43 -0.69 -18.99
C ARG A 79 -13.57 -2.15 -19.38
N SER A 80 -12.47 -2.83 -19.73
CA SER A 80 -12.49 -4.22 -20.22
C SER A 80 -12.26 -5.27 -19.13
N GLN A 81 -12.13 -4.88 -17.86
CA GLN A 81 -12.13 -5.84 -16.74
C GLN A 81 -13.57 -6.30 -16.45
N PRO A 82 -13.86 -7.61 -16.48
CA PRO A 82 -15.19 -8.12 -16.15
C PRO A 82 -15.44 -7.92 -14.65
N VAL A 83 -16.49 -7.18 -14.33
CA VAL A 83 -17.09 -7.21 -12.99
C VAL A 83 -17.73 -8.58 -12.86
N GLY A 84 -17.07 -9.47 -12.12
CA GLY A 84 -17.68 -10.72 -11.67
C GLY A 84 -18.84 -10.46 -10.72
#